data_AF-A0AAJ5QQG5-F1
#
_entry.id   AF-A0AAJ5QQG5-F1
#
_cell.length_a   1.000
_cell.length_b   1.000
_cell.length_c   1.000
_cell.angle_alpha   90.00
_cell.angle_beta   90.00
_cell.angle_gamma   90.00
#
_symmetry.space_group_name_H-M   'P 1'
#
loop_
_entity.id
_entity.type
_entity.pdbx_description
1 polymer ?
#
loop_
_entity_poly.entity_id
_entity_poly.type
_entity_poly.pdbx_seq_one_letter_code
_entity_poly.pdbx_strand_id
1 'polypeptide(L)'
;MFTVNAAITIPTQLNADFTGTIINPGAGITSGAAVIIGGPASVVAGQYAGTIHNLTVQRTLVDGHANPASVVDGVSFGSSTGQSSDMTLYNLSVFGFRDNLRFDGPDTYLNHFICPRIGLGWRRGVAVYANINSNENYGFVGGSVFNINNAEGTGVGVYIDPAASGTDIYFSSGFSIDYCDKSIVQCQSTIHLNSCHLENNNNNPHITLSYTGGKEKPVLIMNGGTMGGGPGVVTWTGDPEKPLTPTEQPGGRPWYIYVKFDGQSSVHINGTKCGGYLAGQRRKTQLVKVQYNGANALNSLVLKPILDAGDTASSSRPLRLCDAINAIMISPYNLNAWTQSYGSGSTTYVFSTDTSVYYDADSPTSRKYVGTDGTNSTGLYQEIPCLPGSLINIHAEVKVTALTQGYCALRIDFYDFKGNVIGSSIKTVTAVTDWTQVWVYTKVPNGAVKVRVQEYYNDFIGTAYFSNENVWFH
;
A
#
# COMPACT_ATOMS: atom_id res chain seq x y z
N MET A 1 -33.47 11.95 18.06
CA MET A 1 -32.17 12.65 18.22
C MET A 1 -32.12 13.26 19.60
N PHE A 2 -31.05 13.02 20.34
CA PHE A 2 -30.85 13.44 21.73
C PHE A 2 -29.58 14.29 21.81
N THR A 3 -29.71 15.56 22.19
CA THR A 3 -28.57 16.47 22.32
C THR A 3 -27.96 16.39 23.70
N VAL A 4 -26.65 16.12 23.78
CA VAL A 4 -25.90 16.04 25.05
C VAL A 4 -24.97 17.23 25.19
N ASN A 5 -24.95 17.89 26.34
CA ASN A 5 -24.04 19.03 26.62
C ASN A 5 -22.84 18.65 27.51
N ALA A 6 -22.70 17.37 27.83
CA ALA A 6 -21.55 16.78 28.50
C ALA A 6 -21.33 15.38 27.93
N ALA A 7 -20.09 14.89 27.98
CA ALA A 7 -19.77 13.52 27.55
C ALA A 7 -20.62 12.51 28.34
N ILE A 8 -21.15 11.50 27.65
CA ILE A 8 -21.89 10.41 28.28
C ILE A 8 -21.00 9.20 28.45
N THR A 9 -21.16 8.48 29.55
CA THR A 9 -20.47 7.20 29.78
C THR A 9 -21.45 6.05 29.60
N ILE A 10 -21.12 5.11 28.72
CA ILE A 10 -21.83 3.86 28.53
C ILE A 10 -21.03 2.75 29.23
N PRO A 11 -21.61 2.02 30.19
CA PRO A 11 -20.89 0.98 30.90
C PRO A 11 -20.67 -0.25 30.01
N THR A 12 -19.53 -0.92 30.18
CA THR A 12 -19.09 -2.11 29.42
C THR A 12 -19.89 -3.38 29.69
N GLN A 13 -20.92 -3.29 30.53
CA GLN A 13 -21.82 -4.40 30.87
C GLN A 13 -23.21 -4.20 30.25
N LEU A 14 -23.41 -3.07 29.58
CA LEU A 14 -24.70 -2.71 29.05
C LEU A 14 -25.06 -3.65 27.89
N ASN A 15 -26.21 -4.30 28.02
CA ASN A 15 -26.91 -4.91 26.90
C ASN A 15 -28.04 -3.96 26.49
N ALA A 16 -27.88 -3.29 25.35
CA ALA A 16 -28.84 -2.30 24.89
C ALA A 16 -28.93 -2.23 23.37
N ASP A 17 -30.13 -1.88 22.90
CA ASP A 17 -30.40 -1.51 21.53
C ASP A 17 -30.78 -0.03 21.46
N PHE A 18 -30.00 0.73 20.70
CA PHE A 18 -30.16 2.15 20.48
C PHE A 18 -30.89 2.47 19.18
N THR A 19 -31.64 1.52 18.59
CA THR A 19 -32.44 1.74 17.39
C THR A 19 -33.26 3.04 17.49
N GLY A 20 -33.12 3.90 16.48
CA GLY A 20 -33.80 5.20 16.42
C GLY A 20 -33.18 6.30 17.30
N THR A 21 -32.16 5.97 18.11
CA THR A 21 -31.43 6.92 18.94
C THR A 21 -30.21 7.45 18.21
N ILE A 22 -30.12 8.78 18.14
CA ILE A 22 -28.95 9.51 17.64
C ILE A 22 -28.48 10.42 18.75
N ILE A 23 -27.27 10.20 19.26
CA ILE A 23 -26.61 11.10 20.21
C ILE A 23 -25.90 12.19 19.42
N ASN A 24 -26.29 13.44 19.68
CA ASN A 24 -25.71 14.62 19.05
C ASN A 24 -25.02 15.50 20.10
N PRO A 25 -23.70 15.72 20.02
CA PRO A 25 -23.00 16.59 20.96
C PRO A 25 -23.37 18.06 20.71
N GLY A 26 -23.90 18.70 21.75
CA GLY A 26 -24.24 20.11 21.79
C GLY A 26 -23.03 21.00 22.12
N ALA A 27 -23.29 22.31 22.23
CA ALA A 27 -22.25 23.32 22.43
C ALA A 27 -21.43 23.16 23.73
N GLY A 28 -21.94 22.41 24.72
CA GLY A 28 -21.21 22.14 25.96
C GLY A 28 -20.02 21.18 25.83
N ILE A 29 -19.95 20.39 24.75
CA ILE A 29 -18.81 19.50 24.47
C ILE A 29 -17.88 20.21 23.49
N THR A 30 -16.82 20.84 24.03
CA THR A 30 -15.88 21.65 23.24
C THR A 30 -14.62 20.89 22.83
N SER A 31 -14.29 19.80 23.54
CA SER A 31 -13.14 18.93 23.26
C SER A 31 -13.35 17.52 23.86
N GLY A 32 -12.54 16.56 23.43
CA GLY A 32 -12.61 15.17 23.92
C GLY A 32 -13.78 14.39 23.32
N ALA A 33 -14.00 13.17 23.81
CA ALA A 33 -15.01 12.26 23.30
C ALA A 33 -16.43 12.67 23.73
N ALA A 34 -17.38 12.61 22.80
CA ALA A 34 -18.80 12.80 23.08
C ALA A 34 -19.40 11.61 23.85
N VAL A 35 -18.91 10.40 23.57
CA VAL A 35 -19.32 9.16 24.23
C VAL A 35 -18.07 8.41 24.70
N ILE A 36 -18.10 7.91 25.93
CA ILE A 36 -17.05 7.09 26.51
C ILE A 36 -17.64 5.72 26.83
N ILE A 37 -17.03 4.66 26.32
CA ILE A 37 -17.36 3.27 26.68
C ILE A 37 -16.29 2.79 27.65
N GLY A 38 -16.65 2.74 28.94
CA GLY A 38 -15.74 2.43 30.03
C GLY A 38 -16.42 1.69 31.17
N GLY A 39 -15.68 0.77 31.79
CA GLY A 39 -16.10 -0.03 32.93
C GLY A 39 -15.33 0.32 34.22
N PRO A 40 -15.42 -0.53 35.25
CA PRO A 40 -14.63 -0.40 36.48
C PRO A 40 -13.13 -0.65 36.24
N ALA A 41 -12.29 -0.27 37.20
CA ALA A 41 -10.82 -0.29 37.11
C ALA A 41 -10.15 -1.66 37.07
N SER A 42 -10.83 -2.71 37.53
CA SER A 42 -10.31 -4.06 37.53
C SER A 42 -11.47 -5.03 37.47
N VAL A 43 -11.30 -6.09 36.68
CA VAL A 43 -12.34 -7.07 36.41
C VAL A 43 -11.81 -8.48 36.63
N VAL A 44 -12.64 -9.36 37.19
CA VAL A 44 -12.35 -10.79 37.30
C VAL A 44 -12.52 -11.42 35.92
N ALA A 45 -11.52 -12.18 35.46
CA ALA A 45 -11.54 -12.84 34.15
C ALA A 45 -12.88 -13.56 33.89
N GLY A 46 -13.50 -13.28 32.74
CA GLY A 46 -14.76 -13.89 32.30
C GLY A 46 -16.05 -13.16 32.73
N GLN A 47 -15.97 -12.03 33.42
CA GLN A 47 -17.11 -11.17 33.74
C GLN A 47 -17.00 -9.90 32.91
N TYR A 48 -17.87 -9.64 31.92
CA TYR A 48 -17.62 -8.52 30.99
C TYR A 48 -17.90 -8.82 29.53
N ALA A 49 -19.15 -8.93 29.07
CA ALA A 49 -19.43 -8.85 27.63
C ALA A 49 -20.75 -8.12 27.40
N GLY A 50 -20.70 -6.79 27.37
CA GLY A 50 -21.83 -5.97 26.95
C GLY A 50 -22.04 -6.08 25.44
N THR A 51 -23.30 -6.11 25.03
CA THR A 51 -23.70 -6.06 23.62
C THR A 51 -24.47 -4.79 23.33
N ILE A 52 -23.95 -3.98 22.41
CA ILE A 52 -24.59 -2.73 21.99
C ILE A 52 -25.05 -2.85 20.54
N HIS A 53 -26.33 -2.57 20.29
CA HIS A 53 -26.90 -2.54 18.94
C HIS A 53 -27.24 -1.11 18.51
N ASN A 54 -26.96 -0.79 17.25
CA ASN A 54 -27.48 0.38 16.52
C ASN A 54 -27.17 1.75 17.16
N LEU A 55 -26.08 1.84 17.93
CA LEU A 55 -25.63 3.10 18.52
C LEU A 55 -25.20 4.07 17.41
N THR A 56 -25.87 5.22 17.33
CA THR A 56 -25.47 6.30 16.41
C THR A 56 -25.01 7.53 17.21
N VAL A 57 -23.78 7.95 16.96
CA VAL A 57 -23.18 9.17 17.50
C VAL A 57 -22.82 10.06 16.32
N GLN A 58 -23.51 11.19 16.17
CA GLN A 58 -23.38 12.02 15.00
C GLN A 58 -23.29 13.47 15.41
N ARG A 59 -22.33 14.19 14.84
CA ARG A 59 -22.25 15.64 14.92
C ARG A 59 -22.87 16.31 13.71
N THR A 60 -23.35 17.54 13.88
CA THR A 60 -23.66 18.43 12.76
C THR A 60 -22.45 18.57 11.82
N LEU A 61 -22.68 18.26 10.55
CA LEU A 61 -21.68 18.36 9.49
C LEU A 61 -21.64 19.78 8.92
N VAL A 62 -20.47 20.23 8.51
CA VAL A 62 -20.23 21.43 7.70
C VAL A 62 -20.04 20.97 6.27
N ASP A 63 -20.92 21.38 5.36
CA ASP A 63 -20.95 20.98 3.94
C ASP A 63 -20.97 19.46 3.70
N GLY A 64 -21.48 18.68 4.65
CA GLY A 64 -21.53 17.22 4.57
C GLY A 64 -20.26 16.52 5.11
N HIS A 65 -19.37 17.23 5.80
CA HIS A 65 -18.18 16.68 6.47
C HIS A 65 -17.98 17.25 7.89
N ALA A 66 -16.99 16.78 8.63
CA ALA A 66 -16.63 17.33 9.92
C ALA A 66 -16.12 18.77 9.81
N ASN A 67 -16.35 19.57 10.87
CA ASN A 67 -15.72 20.88 11.01
C ASN A 67 -14.22 20.70 11.36
N PRO A 68 -13.28 21.10 10.48
CA PRO A 68 -11.84 20.91 10.72
C PRO A 68 -11.30 21.77 11.87
N ALA A 69 -11.98 22.85 12.25
CA ALA A 69 -11.59 23.69 13.39
C ALA A 69 -11.90 23.03 14.74
N SER A 70 -12.65 21.93 14.77
CA SER A 70 -13.09 21.33 16.02
C SER A 70 -12.22 20.18 16.51
N VAL A 71 -12.07 20.11 17.83
CA VAL A 71 -11.30 19.10 18.55
C VAL A 71 -12.15 18.09 19.32
N VAL A 72 -13.45 18.03 19.03
CA VAL A 72 -14.38 17.04 19.59
C VAL A 72 -14.23 15.71 18.86
N ASP A 73 -14.11 14.64 19.63
CA ASP A 73 -14.01 13.26 19.18
C ASP A 73 -15.34 12.53 19.40
N GLY A 74 -15.55 11.42 18.67
CA GLY A 74 -16.81 10.68 18.69
C GLY A 74 -16.92 9.77 19.91
N VAL A 75 -16.55 8.51 19.72
CA VAL A 75 -16.63 7.45 20.72
C VAL A 75 -15.21 7.06 21.14
N SER A 76 -14.95 7.10 22.45
CA SER A 76 -13.73 6.59 23.06
C SER A 76 -13.99 5.30 23.82
N PHE A 77 -13.09 4.34 23.69
CA PHE A 77 -13.01 3.12 24.48
C PHE A 77 -11.88 3.24 25.49
N GLY A 78 -12.20 2.86 26.72
CA GLY A 78 -11.32 3.06 27.86
C GLY A 78 -11.57 4.41 28.54
N SER A 79 -11.20 4.48 29.81
CA SER A 79 -11.18 5.73 30.58
C SER A 79 -9.95 5.72 31.47
N SER A 80 -9.58 6.86 32.05
CA SER A 80 -8.39 6.98 32.91
C SER A 80 -8.29 5.96 34.06
N THR A 81 -9.39 5.28 34.39
CA THR A 81 -9.48 4.30 35.48
C THR A 81 -10.34 3.10 35.15
N GLY A 82 -10.64 2.79 33.89
CA GLY A 82 -11.69 1.81 33.57
C GLY A 82 -11.40 0.93 32.37
N GLN A 83 -11.57 -0.38 32.56
CA GLN A 83 -11.41 -1.41 31.53
C GLN A 83 -12.55 -1.35 30.51
N SER A 84 -12.21 -1.55 29.24
CA SER A 84 -13.14 -1.66 28.12
C SER A 84 -12.76 -2.85 27.25
N SER A 85 -13.26 -4.03 27.62
CA SER A 85 -12.94 -5.27 26.92
C SER A 85 -14.13 -6.15 26.63
N ASP A 86 -13.93 -7.11 25.71
CA ASP A 86 -14.86 -8.20 25.40
C ASP A 86 -16.26 -7.74 24.96
N MET A 87 -16.37 -6.49 24.51
CA MET A 87 -17.60 -5.90 24.03
C MET A 87 -17.90 -6.34 22.60
N THR A 88 -19.18 -6.50 22.28
CA THR A 88 -19.64 -6.60 20.88
C THR A 88 -20.56 -5.45 20.53
N LEU A 89 -20.24 -4.74 19.45
CA LEU A 89 -21.01 -3.62 18.94
C LEU A 89 -21.52 -3.93 17.53
N TYR A 90 -22.84 -3.97 17.37
CA TYR A 90 -23.51 -4.18 16.09
C TYR A 90 -23.99 -2.85 15.51
N ASN A 91 -23.70 -2.61 14.24
CA ASN A 91 -24.17 -1.44 13.47
C ASN A 91 -23.83 -0.08 14.13
N LEU A 92 -22.69 0.01 14.83
CA LEU A 92 -22.19 1.26 15.39
C LEU A 92 -22.01 2.30 14.27
N SER A 93 -22.58 3.48 14.42
CA SER A 93 -22.45 4.58 13.46
C SER A 93 -21.83 5.80 14.13
N VAL A 94 -20.70 6.29 13.62
CA VAL A 94 -19.99 7.46 14.18
C VAL A 94 -19.56 8.43 13.08
N PHE A 95 -20.08 9.67 13.13
CA PHE A 95 -19.91 10.64 12.03
C PHE A 95 -19.59 12.07 12.49
N GLY A 96 -18.69 12.74 11.76
CA GLY A 96 -18.52 14.20 11.86
C GLY A 96 -17.54 14.68 12.92
N PHE A 97 -16.62 13.83 13.38
CA PHE A 97 -15.70 14.15 14.47
C PHE A 97 -14.26 14.41 13.98
N ARG A 98 -13.41 14.92 14.88
CA ARG A 98 -11.97 14.94 14.65
C ARG A 98 -11.45 13.52 14.51
N ASP A 99 -11.59 12.75 15.58
CA ASP A 99 -11.44 11.31 15.57
C ASP A 99 -12.80 10.66 15.84
N ASN A 100 -13.26 9.77 14.98
CA ASN A 100 -14.56 9.13 15.16
C ASN A 100 -14.51 8.05 16.24
N LEU A 101 -13.61 7.09 16.12
CA LEU A 101 -13.43 5.99 17.06
C LEU A 101 -12.03 6.03 17.65
N ARG A 102 -11.94 6.00 18.98
CA ARG A 102 -10.65 6.04 19.69
C ARG A 102 -10.57 4.92 20.72
N PHE A 103 -9.40 4.31 20.84
CA PHE A 103 -9.02 3.46 21.95
C PHE A 103 -7.96 4.19 22.75
N ASP A 104 -8.34 4.80 23.87
CA ASP A 104 -7.45 5.68 24.65
C ASP A 104 -6.76 4.94 25.80
N GLY A 105 -7.32 3.82 26.28
CA GLY A 105 -6.75 3.02 27.36
C GLY A 105 -6.77 3.71 28.74
N PRO A 106 -6.23 3.06 29.79
CA PRO A 106 -5.70 1.69 29.83
C PRO A 106 -6.78 0.62 29.62
N ASP A 107 -6.35 -0.65 29.54
CA ASP A 107 -7.23 -1.83 29.64
C ASP A 107 -8.30 -1.93 28.53
N THR A 108 -7.92 -1.65 27.29
CA THR A 108 -8.81 -1.79 26.12
C THR A 108 -8.36 -2.96 25.25
N TYR A 109 -9.20 -3.98 25.07
CA TYR A 109 -8.84 -5.19 24.31
C TYR A 109 -10.07 -6.04 23.99
N LEU A 110 -9.99 -7.01 23.07
CA LEU A 110 -11.07 -7.96 22.75
C LEU A 110 -12.40 -7.32 22.32
N ASN A 111 -12.37 -6.09 21.80
CA ASN A 111 -13.58 -5.39 21.35
C ASN A 111 -13.90 -5.73 19.89
N HIS A 112 -15.16 -6.06 19.62
CA HIS A 112 -15.64 -6.53 18.32
C HIS A 112 -16.71 -5.61 17.74
N PHE A 113 -16.55 -5.23 16.47
CA PHE A 113 -17.41 -4.32 15.74
C PHE A 113 -17.97 -5.02 14.50
N ILE A 114 -19.28 -5.23 14.48
CA ILE A 114 -19.98 -5.92 13.40
C ILE A 114 -20.79 -4.89 12.60
N CYS A 115 -20.46 -4.74 11.32
CA CYS A 115 -21.04 -3.77 10.39
C CYS A 115 -20.99 -2.30 10.86
N PRO A 116 -19.89 -1.79 11.44
CA PRO A 116 -19.82 -0.38 11.83
C PRO A 116 -19.79 0.54 10.60
N ARG A 117 -20.23 1.79 10.78
CA ARG A 117 -20.12 2.88 9.81
C ARG A 117 -19.44 4.07 10.46
N ILE A 118 -18.18 4.29 10.12
CA ILE A 118 -17.32 5.28 10.76
C ILE A 118 -16.87 6.24 9.68
N GLY A 119 -17.24 7.51 9.72
CA GLY A 119 -16.85 8.37 8.60
C GLY A 119 -17.09 9.85 8.74
N LEU A 120 -16.83 10.58 7.65
CA LEU A 120 -17.01 12.03 7.59
C LEU A 120 -16.23 12.76 8.69
N GLY A 121 -15.06 12.22 9.08
CA GLY A 121 -14.18 12.79 10.09
C GLY A 121 -12.98 13.46 9.44
N TRP A 122 -12.31 14.38 10.13
CA TRP A 122 -11.21 15.13 9.49
C TRP A 122 -9.80 14.63 9.84
N ARG A 123 -9.63 13.89 10.94
CA ARG A 123 -8.29 13.43 11.38
C ARG A 123 -8.16 11.91 11.36
N ARG A 124 -8.98 11.19 12.13
CA ARG A 124 -8.89 9.72 12.28
C ARG A 124 -10.26 9.03 12.24
N GLY A 125 -10.37 7.92 11.49
CA GLY A 125 -11.55 7.06 11.54
C GLY A 125 -11.53 6.19 12.79
N VAL A 126 -10.54 5.31 12.85
CA VAL A 126 -10.21 4.45 14.00
C VAL A 126 -8.80 4.81 14.45
N ALA A 127 -8.64 5.18 15.72
CA ALA A 127 -7.36 5.54 16.31
C ALA A 127 -7.07 4.69 17.55
N VAL A 128 -5.91 4.03 17.56
CA VAL A 128 -5.41 3.29 18.72
C VAL A 128 -4.32 4.11 19.39
N TYR A 129 -4.65 4.69 20.54
CA TYR A 129 -3.74 5.44 21.41
C TYR A 129 -3.36 4.66 22.69
N ALA A 130 -4.14 3.64 23.04
CA ALA A 130 -4.02 2.88 24.26
C ALA A 130 -2.62 2.25 24.40
N ASN A 131 -1.92 2.63 25.47
CA ASN A 131 -0.51 2.33 25.69
C ASN A 131 -0.21 1.48 26.94
N ILE A 132 -1.25 1.08 27.67
CA ILE A 132 -1.14 0.29 28.91
C ILE A 132 -2.17 -0.85 28.84
N ASN A 133 -1.70 -2.08 29.01
CA ASN A 133 -2.52 -3.31 29.07
C ASN A 133 -3.63 -3.36 28.00
N SER A 134 -3.28 -3.05 26.76
CA SER A 134 -4.20 -2.94 25.62
C SER A 134 -3.70 -3.70 24.40
N ASN A 135 -2.96 -4.78 24.68
CA ASN A 135 -2.10 -5.51 23.74
C ASN A 135 -2.77 -6.77 23.18
N GLU A 136 -4.10 -6.82 23.20
CA GLU A 136 -4.89 -7.88 22.56
C GLU A 136 -5.82 -7.29 21.50
N ASN A 137 -6.68 -8.12 20.90
CA ASN A 137 -7.21 -7.83 19.59
C ASN A 137 -8.34 -6.76 19.53
N TYR A 138 -8.46 -6.09 18.38
CA TYR A 138 -9.67 -5.37 17.97
C TYR A 138 -10.19 -5.93 16.65
N GLY A 139 -11.46 -6.34 16.63
CA GLY A 139 -12.07 -7.03 15.50
C GLY A 139 -13.10 -6.20 14.76
N PHE A 140 -12.98 -6.10 13.44
CA PHE A 140 -13.93 -5.41 12.57
C PHE A 140 -14.44 -6.36 11.48
N VAL A 141 -15.76 -6.56 11.41
CA VAL A 141 -16.40 -7.51 10.48
C VAL A 141 -17.47 -6.81 9.65
N GLY A 142 -17.25 -6.65 8.35
CA GLY A 142 -18.12 -5.88 7.45
C GLY A 142 -18.20 -4.39 7.83
N GLY A 143 -18.99 -3.60 7.11
CA GLY A 143 -19.09 -2.15 7.37
C GLY A 143 -17.96 -1.34 6.73
N SER A 144 -17.75 -0.11 7.20
CA SER A 144 -16.78 0.79 6.58
C SER A 144 -16.19 1.87 7.50
N VAL A 145 -14.95 2.25 7.19
CA VAL A 145 -14.39 3.56 7.49
C VAL A 145 -14.38 4.39 6.20
N PHE A 146 -14.91 5.61 6.19
CA PHE A 146 -14.99 6.39 4.95
C PHE A 146 -14.86 7.90 5.12
N ASN A 147 -14.38 8.59 4.07
CA ASN A 147 -14.26 10.05 4.03
C ASN A 147 -13.51 10.62 5.25
N ILE A 148 -12.37 10.01 5.60
CA ILE A 148 -11.47 10.56 6.62
C ILE A 148 -10.38 11.39 5.94
N ASN A 149 -10.63 12.68 5.76
CA ASN A 149 -9.77 13.54 4.96
C ASN A 149 -9.74 15.00 5.46
N ASN A 150 -8.68 15.72 5.10
CA ASN A 150 -8.50 17.14 5.38
C ASN A 150 -7.69 17.84 4.28
N ALA A 151 -7.65 19.18 4.33
CA ALA A 151 -6.94 20.01 3.35
C ALA A 151 -5.44 19.70 3.26
N GLU A 152 -4.83 19.22 4.34
CA GLU A 152 -3.42 18.87 4.41
C GLU A 152 -3.13 17.47 3.83
N GLY A 153 -4.15 16.68 3.46
CA GLY A 153 -3.96 15.32 2.96
C GLY A 153 -3.46 14.34 4.05
N THR A 154 -3.84 14.58 5.31
CA THR A 154 -3.34 13.84 6.48
C THR A 154 -4.40 13.03 7.21
N GLY A 155 -5.65 13.01 6.74
CA GLY A 155 -6.72 12.17 7.30
C GLY A 155 -6.42 10.68 7.14
N VAL A 156 -6.60 9.90 8.21
CA VAL A 156 -6.25 8.47 8.21
C VAL A 156 -7.44 7.63 8.62
N GLY A 157 -7.79 6.63 7.80
CA GLY A 157 -8.85 5.68 8.12
C GLY A 157 -8.57 4.92 9.42
N VAL A 158 -7.44 4.22 9.49
CA VAL A 158 -6.98 3.48 10.68
C VAL A 158 -5.57 3.93 11.07
N TYR A 159 -5.41 4.40 12.30
CA TYR A 159 -4.15 4.92 12.81
C TYR A 159 -3.76 4.21 14.10
N ILE A 160 -2.53 3.72 14.15
CA ILE A 160 -1.92 3.19 15.37
C ILE A 160 -0.84 4.16 15.82
N ASP A 161 -0.99 4.67 17.04
CA ASP A 161 -0.05 5.61 17.61
C ASP A 161 1.32 4.96 17.90
N PRO A 162 2.45 5.66 17.65
CA PRO A 162 3.78 5.19 18.02
C PRO A 162 3.92 4.82 19.51
N ALA A 163 3.18 5.49 20.40
CA ALA A 163 3.27 5.25 21.84
C ALA A 163 2.37 4.10 22.32
N ALA A 164 1.41 3.64 21.51
CA ALA A 164 0.44 2.60 21.89
C ALA A 164 1.11 1.27 22.30
N SER A 165 0.33 0.33 22.83
CA SER A 165 0.77 -1.06 23.00
C SER A 165 0.71 -1.80 21.66
N GLY A 166 1.50 -2.85 21.50
CA GLY A 166 1.38 -3.74 20.33
C GLY A 166 0.02 -4.44 20.37
N THR A 167 -0.78 -4.31 19.33
CA THR A 167 -2.20 -4.71 19.30
C THR A 167 -2.55 -5.36 17.96
N ASP A 168 -3.09 -6.57 17.96
CA ASP A 168 -3.59 -7.20 16.74
C ASP A 168 -4.92 -6.59 16.30
N ILE A 169 -4.98 -6.01 15.10
CA ILE A 169 -6.22 -5.49 14.53
C ILE A 169 -6.58 -6.31 13.30
N TYR A 170 -7.80 -6.82 13.23
CA TYR A 170 -8.27 -7.54 12.06
C TYR A 170 -9.54 -6.93 11.46
N PHE A 171 -9.53 -6.81 10.15
CA PHE A 171 -10.66 -6.39 9.33
C PHE A 171 -11.03 -7.55 8.41
N SER A 172 -12.33 -7.83 8.28
CA SER A 172 -12.81 -8.99 7.54
C SER A 172 -14.17 -8.78 6.88
N SER A 173 -14.57 -9.75 6.05
CA SER A 173 -15.93 -9.83 5.48
C SER A 173 -16.35 -8.61 4.67
N GLY A 174 -15.46 -8.11 3.79
CA GLY A 174 -15.77 -6.97 2.93
C GLY A 174 -15.69 -5.62 3.62
N PHE A 175 -15.01 -5.51 4.77
CA PHE A 175 -14.78 -4.22 5.42
C PHE A 175 -14.12 -3.24 4.45
N SER A 176 -14.67 -2.03 4.34
CA SER A 176 -14.22 -1.02 3.40
C SER A 176 -13.49 0.13 4.09
N ILE A 177 -12.37 0.60 3.53
CA ILE A 177 -11.67 1.82 3.96
C ILE A 177 -11.57 2.75 2.75
N ASP A 178 -12.53 3.66 2.63
CA ASP A 178 -12.76 4.41 1.41
C ASP A 178 -12.57 5.92 1.56
N TYR A 179 -12.05 6.57 0.52
CA TYR A 179 -11.96 8.03 0.40
C TYR A 179 -11.25 8.73 1.58
N CYS A 180 -10.37 8.01 2.27
CA CYS A 180 -9.51 8.56 3.30
C CYS A 180 -8.24 9.13 2.67
N ASP A 181 -7.60 10.14 3.26
CA ASP A 181 -6.34 10.62 2.68
C ASP A 181 -5.29 9.52 2.66
N LYS A 182 -5.24 8.71 3.71
CA LYS A 182 -4.54 7.43 3.79
C LYS A 182 -5.48 6.42 4.42
N SER A 183 -5.48 5.19 3.95
CA SER A 183 -6.30 4.12 4.54
C SER A 183 -5.74 3.73 5.91
N ILE A 184 -4.43 3.49 6.01
CA ILE A 184 -3.77 2.98 7.23
C ILE A 184 -2.44 3.69 7.45
N VAL A 185 -2.18 4.08 8.70
CA VAL A 185 -0.85 4.45 9.18
C VAL A 185 -0.54 3.60 10.40
N GLN A 186 0.52 2.81 10.30
CA GLN A 186 0.89 1.79 11.27
C GLN A 186 2.35 1.98 11.69
N CYS A 187 2.54 2.14 12.99
CA CYS A 187 3.86 2.39 13.60
C CYS A 187 4.43 1.17 14.36
N GLN A 188 3.62 0.13 14.52
CA GLN A 188 3.87 -1.13 15.25
C GLN A 188 2.70 -2.10 15.03
N SER A 189 2.69 -3.23 15.75
CA SER A 189 1.60 -4.21 15.80
C SER A 189 1.32 -4.97 14.50
N THR A 190 0.32 -5.85 14.51
CA THR A 190 -0.15 -6.57 13.32
C THR A 190 -1.52 -6.06 12.85
N ILE A 191 -1.65 -5.81 11.54
CA ILE A 191 -2.94 -5.55 10.89
C ILE A 191 -3.22 -6.65 9.87
N HIS A 192 -4.39 -7.29 10.00
CA HIS A 192 -4.94 -8.23 9.04
C HIS A 192 -6.07 -7.60 8.22
N LEU A 193 -5.96 -7.65 6.90
CA LEU A 193 -7.00 -7.24 5.95
C LEU A 193 -7.48 -8.47 5.17
N ASN A 194 -8.59 -9.06 5.59
CA ASN A 194 -9.13 -10.29 5.00
C ASN A 194 -10.35 -9.97 4.13
N SER A 195 -10.18 -10.03 2.80
CA SER A 195 -11.22 -9.67 1.83
C SER A 195 -11.75 -8.24 2.00
N CYS A 196 -10.86 -7.30 2.33
CA CYS A 196 -11.19 -5.88 2.50
C CYS A 196 -11.13 -5.09 1.19
N HIS A 197 -11.78 -3.93 1.15
CA HIS A 197 -11.74 -2.97 0.06
C HIS A 197 -11.05 -1.69 0.51
N LEU A 198 -10.00 -1.27 -0.20
CA LEU A 198 -9.29 -0.01 0.05
C LEU A 198 -9.40 0.88 -1.18
N GLU A 199 -9.98 2.06 -1.00
CA GLU A 199 -10.20 3.03 -2.07
C GLU A 199 -9.85 4.44 -1.58
N ASN A 200 -9.18 5.23 -2.39
CA ASN A 200 -9.06 6.66 -2.16
C ASN A 200 -8.80 7.37 -3.48
N ASN A 201 -9.06 8.68 -3.49
CA ASN A 201 -9.01 9.48 -4.70
C ASN A 201 -7.79 10.40 -4.77
N ASN A 202 -6.77 10.27 -3.90
CA ASN A 202 -5.50 11.03 -3.98
C ASN A 202 -4.33 10.17 -4.45
N ASN A 203 -3.17 10.83 -4.55
CA ASN A 203 -1.87 10.23 -4.78
C ASN A 203 -1.13 9.78 -3.52
N ASN A 204 -1.74 9.83 -2.33
CA ASN A 204 -1.08 9.28 -1.15
C ASN A 204 -1.01 7.75 -1.24
N PRO A 205 -0.05 7.12 -0.54
CA PRO A 205 -0.15 5.70 -0.25
C PRO A 205 -1.47 5.41 0.49
N HIS A 206 -2.08 4.26 0.21
CA HIS A 206 -3.12 3.75 1.12
C HIS A 206 -2.53 3.42 2.48
N ILE A 207 -1.36 2.76 2.50
CA ILE A 207 -0.78 2.25 3.73
C ILE A 207 0.62 2.81 3.91
N THR A 208 0.89 3.40 5.07
CA THR A 208 2.23 3.79 5.48
C THR A 208 2.65 2.96 6.68
N LEU A 209 3.80 2.30 6.54
CA LEU A 209 4.45 1.54 7.59
C LEU A 209 5.72 2.27 8.03
N SER A 210 5.88 2.41 9.34
CA SER A 210 7.07 2.93 10.00
C SER A 210 7.26 2.17 11.29
N TYR A 211 8.48 1.99 11.78
CA TYR A 211 8.69 1.27 13.03
C TYR A 211 9.09 2.24 14.13
N THR A 212 8.45 2.08 15.29
CA THR A 212 8.82 2.78 16.51
C THR A 212 9.81 1.91 17.29
N GLY A 213 11.06 2.37 17.40
CA GLY A 213 12.10 1.65 18.13
C GLY A 213 11.67 1.22 19.54
N GLY A 214 11.92 -0.05 19.89
CA GLY A 214 11.53 -0.62 21.18
C GLY A 214 10.09 -1.12 21.27
N LYS A 215 9.30 -0.99 20.20
CA LYS A 215 7.96 -1.59 20.08
C LYS A 215 8.00 -2.90 19.28
N GLU A 216 6.84 -3.51 19.13
CA GLU A 216 6.63 -4.59 18.17
C GLU A 216 6.78 -4.07 16.73
N LYS A 217 7.35 -4.89 15.84
CA LYS A 217 7.53 -4.53 14.44
C LYS A 217 6.19 -4.48 13.71
N PRO A 218 5.95 -3.50 12.81
CA PRO A 218 4.76 -3.48 11.99
C PRO A 218 4.66 -4.72 11.10
N VAL A 219 3.52 -5.40 11.15
CA VAL A 219 3.17 -6.49 10.26
C VAL A 219 1.85 -6.15 9.56
N LEU A 220 1.86 -6.16 8.23
CA LEU A 220 0.69 -6.02 7.38
C LEU A 220 0.45 -7.34 6.65
N ILE A 221 -0.72 -7.93 6.85
CA ILE A 221 -1.16 -9.14 6.16
C ILE A 221 -2.45 -8.85 5.41
N MET A 222 -2.43 -8.99 4.08
CA MET A 222 -3.58 -8.82 3.20
C MET A 222 -3.90 -10.13 2.49
N ASN A 223 -5.11 -10.65 2.70
CA ASN A 223 -5.59 -11.88 2.07
C ASN A 223 -6.87 -11.61 1.29
N GLY A 224 -6.81 -11.67 -0.04
CA GLY A 224 -7.94 -11.32 -0.91
C GLY A 224 -8.25 -9.83 -0.92
N GLY A 225 -9.45 -9.48 -1.40
CA GLY A 225 -9.93 -8.10 -1.42
C GLY A 225 -9.35 -7.26 -2.57
N THR A 226 -9.49 -5.94 -2.47
CA THR A 226 -9.06 -5.01 -3.52
C THR A 226 -8.44 -3.75 -2.94
N MET A 227 -7.47 -3.18 -3.65
CA MET A 227 -6.84 -1.91 -3.33
C MET A 227 -6.66 -1.10 -4.62
N GLY A 228 -7.24 0.11 -4.68
CA GLY A 228 -7.28 0.88 -5.92
C GLY A 228 -7.67 2.35 -5.75
N GLY A 229 -7.65 3.06 -6.88
CA GLY A 229 -8.24 4.39 -6.97
C GLY A 229 -9.75 4.27 -7.12
N GLY A 230 -10.49 5.21 -6.55
CA GLY A 230 -11.93 5.23 -6.68
C GLY A 230 -12.44 5.87 -7.97
N PRO A 231 -13.76 5.90 -8.18
CA PRO A 231 -14.34 6.63 -9.30
C PRO A 231 -13.82 8.06 -9.26
N GLY A 232 -13.37 8.57 -10.41
CA GLY A 232 -12.71 9.88 -10.57
C GLY A 232 -13.63 11.06 -10.26
N VAL A 233 -14.02 11.20 -9.00
CA VAL A 233 -14.86 12.29 -8.50
C VAL A 233 -13.95 13.48 -8.27
N VAL A 234 -14.19 14.53 -9.05
CA VAL A 234 -13.28 15.68 -9.22
C VAL A 234 -13.48 16.77 -8.18
N THR A 235 -14.51 16.71 -7.34
CA THR A 235 -14.86 17.86 -6.51
C THR A 235 -15.56 17.45 -5.22
N TRP A 236 -14.94 17.80 -4.09
CA TRP A 236 -15.68 18.14 -2.88
C TRP A 236 -15.86 19.65 -2.90
N THR A 237 -17.09 20.15 -2.98
CA THR A 237 -17.38 21.59 -2.97
C THR A 237 -17.33 22.13 -1.53
N GLY A 238 -16.14 22.09 -0.93
CA GLY A 238 -15.80 22.98 0.17
C GLY A 238 -15.07 24.16 -0.44
N ASP A 239 -15.60 25.38 -0.26
CA ASP A 239 -15.10 26.66 -0.80
C ASP A 239 -14.76 26.65 -2.32
N PRO A 240 -15.49 27.37 -3.18
CA PRO A 240 -15.16 27.49 -4.61
C PRO A 240 -13.70 27.91 -4.91
N GLU A 241 -13.04 28.57 -3.96
CA GLU A 241 -11.64 29.02 -4.12
C GLU A 241 -10.60 27.96 -3.71
N LYS A 242 -10.97 26.92 -2.95
CA LYS A 242 -10.04 25.88 -2.44
C LYS A 242 -10.72 24.51 -2.32
N PRO A 243 -11.06 23.83 -3.44
CA PRO A 243 -11.67 22.51 -3.41
C PRO A 243 -10.79 21.55 -2.60
N LEU A 244 -11.39 20.92 -1.58
CA LEU A 244 -10.73 20.00 -0.65
C LEU A 244 -10.36 18.64 -1.28
N THR A 245 -10.34 18.54 -2.61
CA THR A 245 -10.34 17.24 -3.28
C THR A 245 -8.95 16.60 -3.30
N PRO A 246 -8.79 15.41 -2.70
CA PRO A 246 -7.73 14.53 -3.10
C PRO A 246 -8.05 14.05 -4.53
N THR A 247 -7.28 14.48 -5.53
CA THR A 247 -7.42 14.02 -6.94
C THR A 247 -6.19 13.22 -7.36
N GLU A 248 -6.39 11.97 -7.78
CA GLU A 248 -5.34 11.09 -8.29
C GLU A 248 -4.90 11.66 -9.64
N GLN A 249 -3.58 11.79 -9.83
CA GLN A 249 -3.07 12.29 -11.10
C GLN A 249 -3.43 11.31 -12.21
N PRO A 250 -3.60 11.77 -13.47
CA PRO A 250 -3.84 10.89 -14.61
C PRO A 250 -2.78 9.78 -14.80
N GLY A 251 -1.57 9.96 -14.27
CA GLY A 251 -0.50 8.95 -14.27
C GLY A 251 -0.62 7.87 -13.19
N GLY A 252 -1.65 7.93 -12.34
CA GLY A 252 -1.80 7.16 -11.11
C GLY A 252 -0.91 7.67 -9.98
N ARG A 253 -1.12 7.14 -8.78
CA ARG A 253 -0.25 7.41 -7.63
C ARG A 253 1.15 6.81 -7.78
N PRO A 254 2.16 7.34 -7.06
CA PRO A 254 3.51 6.76 -7.07
C PRO A 254 3.58 5.35 -6.49
N TRP A 255 2.88 5.08 -5.39
CA TRP A 255 2.87 3.77 -4.73
C TRP A 255 1.61 3.53 -3.88
N TYR A 256 1.25 2.27 -3.66
CA TYR A 256 0.12 1.89 -2.80
C TYR A 256 0.52 1.76 -1.33
N ILE A 257 1.65 1.13 -1.06
CA ILE A 257 2.19 0.92 0.28
C ILE A 257 3.57 1.57 0.35
N TYR A 258 3.82 2.33 1.42
CA TYR A 258 5.09 2.97 1.68
C TYR A 258 5.70 2.47 2.99
N VAL A 259 6.94 1.99 2.93
CA VAL A 259 7.73 1.56 4.09
C VAL A 259 8.86 2.55 4.32
N LYS A 260 8.90 3.20 5.49
CA LYS A 260 9.98 4.14 5.86
C LYS A 260 11.29 3.39 6.21
N PHE A 261 12.43 4.05 6.09
CA PHE A 261 13.80 3.47 6.11
C PHE A 261 14.22 2.87 7.46
N ASP A 262 13.45 3.12 8.50
CA ASP A 262 13.54 2.61 9.86
C ASP A 262 12.58 1.43 10.11
N GLY A 263 11.85 1.00 9.08
CA GLY A 263 10.56 0.31 9.19
C GLY A 263 10.56 -1.11 9.73
N GLN A 264 11.66 -1.87 9.64
CA GLN A 264 11.72 -3.33 9.91
C GLN A 264 10.36 -4.04 9.72
N SER A 265 9.68 -3.73 8.62
CA SER A 265 8.24 -4.00 8.48
C SER A 265 8.05 -5.30 7.72
N SER A 266 6.98 -6.01 8.03
CA SER A 266 6.57 -7.19 7.25
C SER A 266 5.37 -6.84 6.40
N VAL A 267 5.45 -7.11 5.09
CA VAL A 267 4.35 -6.86 4.14
C VAL A 267 4.02 -8.14 3.39
N HIS A 268 2.87 -8.74 3.69
CA HIS A 268 2.40 -9.98 3.06
C HIS A 268 1.10 -9.71 2.33
N ILE A 269 1.09 -9.91 1.01
CA ILE A 269 -0.08 -9.70 0.15
C ILE A 269 -0.33 -10.99 -0.61
N ASN A 270 -1.51 -11.58 -0.41
CA ASN A 270 -1.93 -12.82 -1.05
C ASN A 270 -3.33 -12.66 -1.66
N GLY A 271 -3.43 -12.68 -2.99
CA GLY A 271 -4.71 -12.66 -3.68
C GLY A 271 -5.47 -11.33 -3.64
N THR A 272 -4.86 -10.23 -3.19
CA THR A 272 -5.46 -8.89 -3.26
C THR A 272 -5.37 -8.36 -4.69
N LYS A 273 -6.49 -7.90 -5.26
CA LYS A 273 -6.49 -7.18 -6.55
C LYS A 273 -5.95 -5.77 -6.34
N CYS A 274 -4.83 -5.45 -6.98
CA CYS A 274 -4.20 -4.14 -6.86
C CYS A 274 -4.31 -3.40 -8.19
N GLY A 275 -4.87 -2.19 -8.16
CA GLY A 275 -5.11 -1.38 -9.35
C GLY A 275 -6.18 -1.96 -10.28
N GLY A 276 -6.48 -1.18 -11.33
CA GLY A 276 -7.42 -1.56 -12.38
C GLY A 276 -6.76 -1.40 -13.75
N TYR A 277 -7.19 -2.23 -14.70
CA TYR A 277 -6.85 -2.08 -16.10
C TYR A 277 -7.35 -0.74 -16.64
N LEU A 278 -6.46 0.03 -17.26
CA LEU A 278 -6.81 1.26 -17.98
C LEU A 278 -6.10 1.29 -19.33
N ALA A 279 -6.86 1.04 -20.39
CA ALA A 279 -6.36 1.01 -21.77
C ALA A 279 -5.57 2.30 -22.10
N GLY A 280 -4.40 2.15 -22.70
CA GLY A 280 -3.55 3.28 -23.10
C GLY A 280 -2.88 4.06 -21.95
N GLN A 281 -3.08 3.68 -20.68
CA GLN A 281 -2.47 4.38 -19.55
C GLN A 281 -1.18 3.73 -19.07
N ARG A 282 -0.15 4.57 -18.91
CA ARG A 282 1.18 4.21 -18.43
C ARG A 282 1.27 4.46 -16.92
N ARG A 283 0.67 3.61 -16.10
CA ARG A 283 0.81 3.71 -14.63
C ARG A 283 2.26 3.43 -14.23
N LYS A 284 2.86 4.34 -13.46
CA LYS A 284 4.18 4.17 -12.85
C LYS A 284 4.09 3.63 -11.41
N THR A 285 2.89 3.31 -10.95
CA THR A 285 2.64 2.93 -9.56
C THR A 285 3.39 1.67 -9.15
N GLN A 286 3.99 1.72 -7.97
CA GLN A 286 4.57 0.58 -7.29
C GLN A 286 3.62 0.04 -6.22
N LEU A 287 3.53 -1.27 -6.05
CA LEU A 287 2.71 -1.86 -4.99
C LEU A 287 3.32 -1.54 -3.61
N VAL A 288 4.61 -1.82 -3.43
CA VAL A 288 5.37 -1.51 -2.21
C VAL A 288 6.61 -0.69 -2.56
N LYS A 289 6.63 0.57 -2.14
CA LYS A 289 7.83 1.41 -2.13
C LYS A 289 8.49 1.32 -0.76
N VAL A 290 9.80 1.06 -0.78
CA VAL A 290 10.65 1.17 0.40
C VAL A 290 11.50 2.42 0.25
N GLN A 291 11.58 3.23 1.29
CA GLN A 291 12.37 4.45 1.29
C GLN A 291 13.84 4.14 0.94
N TYR A 292 14.42 4.92 0.01
CA TYR A 292 15.78 4.74 -0.52
C TYR A 292 16.04 3.37 -1.16
N ASN A 293 14.99 2.63 -1.52
CA ASN A 293 15.08 1.23 -1.98
C ASN A 293 15.89 0.33 -1.02
N GLY A 294 15.95 0.68 0.27
CA GLY A 294 16.76 -0.01 1.26
C GLY A 294 16.09 -1.28 1.79
N ALA A 295 16.46 -2.44 1.26
CA ALA A 295 15.90 -3.74 1.66
C ALA A 295 15.93 -4.01 3.18
N ASN A 296 16.90 -3.43 3.90
CA ASN A 296 17.03 -3.54 5.36
C ASN A 296 15.84 -2.98 6.15
N ALA A 297 15.01 -2.13 5.54
CA ALA A 297 13.78 -1.63 6.14
C ALA A 297 12.64 -2.67 6.12
N LEU A 298 12.83 -3.81 5.43
CA LEU A 298 11.91 -4.93 5.41
C LEU A 298 12.40 -6.04 6.33
N ASN A 299 11.53 -6.54 7.19
CA ASN A 299 11.76 -7.76 7.96
C ASN A 299 11.32 -8.99 7.15
N SER A 300 10.23 -8.87 6.39
CA SER A 300 9.82 -9.89 5.42
C SER A 300 8.91 -9.29 4.34
N LEU A 301 8.91 -9.88 3.14
CA LEU A 301 8.10 -9.42 2.02
C LEU A 301 7.55 -10.61 1.24
N VAL A 302 6.24 -10.66 1.06
CA VAL A 302 5.55 -11.65 0.22
C VAL A 302 4.54 -10.90 -0.65
N LEU A 303 4.72 -10.94 -1.98
CA LEU A 303 3.86 -10.23 -2.92
C LEU A 303 3.26 -11.19 -3.95
N LYS A 304 2.02 -11.61 -3.71
CA LYS A 304 1.21 -12.42 -4.62
C LYS A 304 -0.12 -11.72 -4.94
N PRO A 305 -0.11 -10.47 -5.47
CA PRO A 305 -1.34 -9.76 -5.82
C PRO A 305 -2.00 -10.39 -7.05
N ILE A 306 -3.30 -10.17 -7.20
CA ILE A 306 -3.98 -10.34 -8.49
C ILE A 306 -3.67 -9.09 -9.30
N LEU A 307 -2.87 -9.24 -10.36
CA LEU A 307 -2.56 -8.17 -11.30
C LEU A 307 -3.46 -8.27 -12.51
N ASP A 308 -4.08 -7.13 -12.87
CA ASP A 308 -4.81 -6.97 -14.13
C ASP A 308 -3.83 -6.38 -15.16
N ALA A 309 -3.39 -7.19 -16.11
CA ALA A 309 -2.49 -6.79 -17.19
C ALA A 309 -3.15 -7.16 -18.52
N GLY A 310 -3.26 -6.20 -19.44
CA GLY A 310 -3.73 -6.51 -20.79
C GLY A 310 -2.58 -6.88 -21.74
N ASP A 311 -2.87 -6.94 -23.04
CA ASP A 311 -1.88 -7.20 -24.08
C ASP A 311 -0.93 -6.02 -24.33
N THR A 312 0.36 -6.31 -24.40
CA THR A 312 1.50 -5.42 -24.68
C THR A 312 1.31 -4.42 -25.84
N ALA A 313 0.40 -4.67 -26.79
CA ALA A 313 0.13 -3.78 -27.92
C ALA A 313 -0.93 -2.69 -27.65
N SER A 314 -1.80 -2.85 -26.64
CA SER A 314 -2.97 -1.96 -26.41
C SER A 314 -3.30 -1.68 -24.93
N SER A 315 -2.54 -2.24 -23.99
CA SER A 315 -2.92 -2.35 -22.57
C SER A 315 -2.28 -1.39 -21.58
N SER A 316 -2.85 -1.37 -20.37
CA SER A 316 -2.19 -0.86 -19.16
C SER A 316 -0.96 -1.71 -18.79
N ARG A 317 0.08 -1.03 -18.32
CA ARG A 317 1.26 -1.66 -17.75
C ARG A 317 0.91 -2.45 -16.48
N PRO A 318 1.50 -3.63 -16.24
CA PRO A 318 1.41 -4.27 -14.92
C PRO A 318 2.04 -3.34 -13.87
N LEU A 319 1.53 -3.41 -12.64
CA LEU A 319 2.12 -2.67 -11.52
C LEU A 319 3.55 -3.16 -11.26
N ARG A 320 4.44 -2.22 -10.90
CA ARG A 320 5.74 -2.58 -10.31
C ARG A 320 5.46 -3.14 -8.91
N LEU A 321 6.05 -4.28 -8.55
CA LEU A 321 5.77 -4.86 -7.23
C LEU A 321 6.58 -4.20 -6.13
N CYS A 322 7.91 -4.31 -6.19
CA CYS A 322 8.84 -3.60 -5.32
C CYS A 322 10.21 -3.54 -6.01
N ASP A 323 10.95 -2.46 -5.79
CA ASP A 323 12.26 -2.18 -6.42
C ASP A 323 13.40 -2.40 -5.39
N ALA A 324 13.08 -2.58 -4.11
CA ALA A 324 14.05 -2.79 -3.04
C ALA A 324 14.49 -4.26 -2.89
N ILE A 325 13.66 -5.20 -3.36
CA ILE A 325 13.95 -6.64 -3.37
C ILE A 325 13.73 -7.14 -4.79
N ASN A 326 14.56 -8.06 -5.24
CA ASN A 326 14.54 -8.54 -6.60
C ASN A 326 15.12 -9.96 -6.71
N ALA A 327 14.68 -10.73 -7.70
CA ALA A 327 15.24 -12.05 -7.98
C ALA A 327 16.59 -11.98 -8.73
N ILE A 328 16.86 -10.93 -9.50
CA ILE A 328 18.23 -10.69 -10.01
C ILE A 328 19.05 -9.99 -8.93
N MET A 329 20.34 -10.33 -8.88
CA MET A 329 21.26 -9.63 -8.01
C MET A 329 21.51 -8.22 -8.58
N ILE A 330 20.92 -7.22 -7.93
CA ILE A 330 21.25 -5.79 -8.11
C ILE A 330 22.05 -5.28 -6.90
N SER A 331 23.01 -6.06 -6.37
CA SER A 331 24.05 -5.41 -5.55
C SER A 331 24.63 -4.29 -6.42
N PRO A 332 24.68 -3.04 -5.96
CA PRO A 332 24.64 -1.85 -6.81
C PRO A 332 25.58 -2.00 -8.00
N TYR A 333 24.98 -2.44 -9.11
CA TYR A 333 25.52 -2.46 -10.45
C TYR A 333 26.92 -3.09 -10.56
N ASN A 334 27.13 -4.20 -9.84
CA ASN A 334 28.28 -5.05 -10.05
C ASN A 334 28.15 -5.75 -11.41
N LEU A 335 28.87 -5.27 -12.42
CA LEU A 335 28.97 -5.94 -13.72
C LEU A 335 29.42 -7.40 -13.57
N ASN A 336 30.12 -7.77 -12.49
CA ASN A 336 30.53 -9.15 -12.22
C ASN A 336 29.35 -10.10 -11.92
N ALA A 337 28.16 -9.57 -11.60
CA ALA A 337 26.95 -10.37 -11.46
C ALA A 337 26.27 -10.67 -12.81
N TRP A 338 26.69 -10.02 -13.89
CA TRP A 338 26.13 -10.17 -15.22
C TRP A 338 27.09 -10.94 -16.13
N THR A 339 26.55 -11.81 -16.96
CA THR A 339 27.32 -12.51 -17.98
C THR A 339 27.16 -11.79 -19.31
N GLN A 340 28.28 -11.52 -19.98
CA GLN A 340 28.26 -10.94 -21.31
C GLN A 340 27.95 -12.03 -22.35
N SER A 341 27.01 -11.71 -23.25
CA SER A 341 26.77 -12.50 -24.46
C SER A 341 27.46 -11.86 -25.65
N TYR A 342 28.23 -12.64 -26.42
CA TYR A 342 28.89 -12.18 -27.64
C TYR A 342 28.14 -12.66 -28.87
N GLY A 343 28.01 -11.78 -29.87
CA GLY A 343 27.81 -12.18 -31.26
C GLY A 343 29.06 -12.89 -31.79
N SER A 344 28.94 -13.59 -32.92
CA SER A 344 30.06 -14.28 -33.56
C SER A 344 31.12 -13.29 -34.06
N GLY A 345 32.05 -12.89 -33.19
CA GLY A 345 33.12 -11.95 -33.49
C GLY A 345 33.99 -11.71 -32.25
N SER A 346 35.30 -11.60 -32.46
CA SER A 346 36.33 -11.42 -31.41
C SER A 346 36.28 -10.05 -30.69
N THR A 347 35.18 -9.31 -30.78
CA THR A 347 35.08 -7.92 -30.31
C THR A 347 34.67 -7.90 -28.84
N THR A 348 35.50 -7.27 -27.99
CA THR A 348 35.15 -7.06 -26.58
C THR A 348 34.22 -5.84 -26.48
N TYR A 349 32.97 -6.04 -26.07
CA TYR A 349 32.05 -4.93 -25.80
C TYR A 349 32.20 -4.46 -24.35
N VAL A 350 32.28 -3.13 -24.15
CA VAL A 350 32.51 -2.55 -22.84
C VAL A 350 31.19 -2.01 -22.28
N PHE A 351 30.79 -2.55 -21.14
CA PHE A 351 29.69 -2.05 -20.32
C PHE A 351 30.25 -1.27 -19.14
N SER A 352 29.50 -0.28 -18.67
CA SER A 352 29.91 0.56 -17.54
C SER A 352 28.72 0.90 -16.66
N THR A 353 29.00 1.36 -15.44
CA THR A 353 27.99 1.94 -14.54
C THR A 353 28.05 3.46 -14.65
N ASP A 354 26.92 4.12 -14.85
CA ASP A 354 26.80 5.58 -14.92
C ASP A 354 26.02 6.10 -13.71
N THR A 355 26.62 6.99 -12.92
CA THR A 355 26.00 7.63 -11.74
C THR A 355 25.43 9.02 -12.03
N SER A 356 25.55 9.51 -13.27
CA SER A 356 25.08 10.83 -13.70
C SER A 356 23.79 10.76 -14.49
N VAL A 357 23.52 9.61 -15.13
CA VAL A 357 22.30 9.34 -15.89
C VAL A 357 21.60 8.14 -15.26
N TYR A 358 20.55 8.39 -14.49
CA TYR A 358 19.78 7.35 -13.80
C TYR A 358 18.29 7.70 -13.79
N TYR A 359 17.44 6.69 -13.54
CA TYR A 359 15.98 6.85 -13.49
C TYR A 359 15.49 7.29 -12.12
N ASP A 360 15.98 6.62 -11.06
CA ASP A 360 15.50 6.79 -9.69
C ASP A 360 16.61 7.37 -8.82
N ALA A 361 16.35 8.49 -8.14
CA ALA A 361 17.32 9.09 -7.23
C ALA A 361 17.59 8.22 -5.99
N ASP A 362 16.66 7.32 -5.64
CA ASP A 362 16.86 6.32 -4.59
C ASP A 362 17.73 5.14 -5.06
N SER A 363 18.05 5.06 -6.36
CA SER A 363 19.00 4.13 -6.95
C SER A 363 19.80 4.85 -8.05
N PRO A 364 20.72 5.77 -7.69
CA PRO A 364 21.26 6.81 -8.57
C PRO A 364 22.34 6.29 -9.53
N THR A 365 22.00 5.25 -10.29
CA THR A 365 22.91 4.44 -11.10
C THR A 365 22.16 3.76 -12.24
N SER A 366 22.81 3.63 -13.40
CA SER A 366 22.33 2.83 -14.52
C SER A 366 23.47 2.01 -15.14
N ARG A 367 23.13 0.92 -15.85
CA ARG A 367 24.08 0.23 -16.74
C ARG A 367 24.08 0.90 -18.09
N LYS A 368 25.28 1.25 -18.56
CA LYS A 368 25.52 1.98 -19.79
C LYS A 368 26.27 1.12 -20.79
N TYR A 369 25.78 1.14 -22.02
CA TYR A 369 26.46 0.60 -23.19
C TYR A 369 26.61 1.67 -24.27
N VAL A 370 27.81 1.79 -24.84
CA VAL A 370 28.10 2.64 -26.00
C VAL A 370 28.44 1.72 -27.17
N GLY A 371 27.50 1.58 -28.10
CA GLY A 371 27.69 0.80 -29.32
C GLY A 371 28.38 1.63 -30.39
N THR A 372 29.50 1.12 -30.92
CA THR A 372 30.27 1.76 -32.00
C THR A 372 30.35 0.90 -33.26
N ASP A 373 29.90 -0.35 -33.19
CA ASP A 373 29.94 -1.33 -34.27
C ASP A 373 28.55 -1.96 -34.42
N GLY A 374 27.89 -1.66 -35.54
CA GLY A 374 26.54 -2.11 -35.87
C GLY A 374 26.50 -3.41 -36.65
N THR A 375 27.53 -4.26 -36.57
CA THR A 375 27.60 -5.51 -37.34
C THR A 375 27.29 -6.77 -36.53
N ASN A 376 27.18 -6.64 -35.21
CA ASN A 376 27.02 -7.77 -34.31
C ASN A 376 26.03 -7.45 -33.19
N SER A 377 25.41 -8.50 -32.66
CA SER A 377 24.57 -8.42 -31.47
C SER A 377 25.35 -8.73 -30.20
N THR A 378 25.00 -8.09 -29.10
CA THR A 378 25.65 -8.27 -27.80
C THR A 378 24.65 -8.07 -26.67
N GLY A 379 25.07 -8.30 -25.43
CA GLY A 379 24.21 -8.08 -24.27
C GLY A 379 24.81 -8.48 -22.95
N LEU A 380 24.09 -8.14 -21.89
CA LEU A 380 24.33 -8.58 -20.53
C LEU A 380 23.14 -9.39 -20.06
N TYR A 381 23.37 -10.54 -19.45
CA TYR A 381 22.29 -11.36 -18.91
C TYR A 381 22.56 -11.91 -17.50
N GLN A 382 21.48 -12.19 -16.78
CA GLN A 382 21.45 -13.07 -15.62
C GLN A 382 20.50 -14.23 -15.88
N GLU A 383 20.85 -15.41 -15.39
CA GLU A 383 19.96 -16.57 -15.38
C GLU A 383 19.41 -16.78 -13.98
N ILE A 384 18.11 -16.99 -13.88
CA ILE A 384 17.38 -17.09 -12.62
C ILE A 384 16.56 -18.37 -12.66
N PRO A 385 16.55 -19.18 -11.58
CA PRO A 385 15.62 -20.30 -11.47
C PRO A 385 14.17 -19.83 -11.63
N CYS A 386 13.34 -20.62 -12.30
CA CYS A 386 11.91 -20.33 -12.42
C CYS A 386 11.06 -21.57 -12.14
N LEU A 387 9.79 -21.35 -11.80
CA LEU A 387 8.82 -22.41 -11.57
C LEU A 387 7.90 -22.55 -12.80
N PRO A 388 7.86 -23.72 -13.48
CA PRO A 388 6.91 -23.96 -14.56
C PRO A 388 5.48 -23.57 -14.19
N GLY A 389 4.82 -22.83 -15.08
CA GLY A 389 3.42 -22.44 -14.93
C GLY A 389 3.14 -21.26 -13.99
N SER A 390 4.14 -20.74 -13.28
CA SER A 390 4.00 -19.48 -12.52
C SER A 390 3.87 -18.28 -13.46
N LEU A 391 3.33 -17.17 -12.98
CA LEU A 391 3.42 -15.90 -13.70
C LEU A 391 4.75 -15.22 -13.35
N ILE A 392 5.33 -14.54 -14.33
CA ILE A 392 6.53 -13.74 -14.16
C ILE A 392 6.26 -12.31 -14.60
N ASN A 393 6.70 -11.34 -13.80
CA ASN A 393 6.65 -9.92 -14.10
C ASN A 393 8.08 -9.39 -14.11
N ILE A 394 8.51 -8.89 -15.27
CA ILE A 394 9.82 -8.30 -15.46
C ILE A 394 9.63 -6.87 -15.95
N HIS A 395 10.33 -5.91 -15.36
CA HIS A 395 10.37 -4.54 -15.87
C HIS A 395 11.78 -3.98 -15.84
N ALA A 396 12.04 -3.02 -16.72
CA ALA A 396 13.27 -2.23 -16.76
C ALA A 396 12.95 -0.82 -17.26
N GLU A 397 13.68 0.17 -16.80
CA GLU A 397 13.62 1.54 -17.30
C GLU A 397 14.78 1.74 -18.27
N VAL A 398 14.48 2.17 -19.50
CA VAL A 398 15.45 2.25 -20.59
C VAL A 398 15.48 3.66 -21.15
N LYS A 399 16.69 4.15 -21.43
CA LYS A 399 16.93 5.43 -22.12
C LYS A 399 17.95 5.22 -23.24
N VAL A 400 17.68 5.78 -24.42
CA VAL A 400 18.55 5.65 -25.60
C VAL A 400 18.85 7.02 -26.19
N THR A 401 20.13 7.36 -26.25
CA THR A 401 20.61 8.61 -26.83
C THR A 401 21.56 8.33 -27.99
N ALA A 402 21.60 9.23 -28.98
CA ALA A 402 22.49 9.13 -30.14
C ALA A 402 22.35 7.81 -30.93
N LEU A 403 21.13 7.25 -31.01
CA LEU A 403 20.88 6.06 -31.83
C LEU A 403 21.03 6.41 -33.32
N THR A 404 21.92 5.70 -34.01
CA THR A 404 22.10 5.81 -35.46
C THR A 404 21.81 4.50 -36.20
N GLN A 405 21.86 3.36 -35.50
CA GLN A 405 21.57 2.04 -36.06
C GLN A 405 21.10 1.05 -34.99
N GLY A 406 20.28 0.08 -35.39
CA GLY A 406 19.90 -1.06 -34.56
C GLY A 406 18.88 -0.72 -33.47
N TYR A 407 18.84 -1.53 -32.42
CA TYR A 407 17.98 -1.31 -31.26
C TYR A 407 18.58 -1.93 -29.99
N CYS A 408 18.08 -1.47 -28.85
CA CYS A 408 18.25 -2.17 -27.58
C CYS A 408 16.91 -2.78 -27.14
N ALA A 409 16.94 -3.81 -26.30
CA ALA A 409 15.74 -4.50 -25.86
C ALA A 409 15.90 -5.13 -24.49
N LEU A 410 14.78 -5.26 -23.77
CA LEU A 410 14.64 -6.25 -22.73
C LEU A 410 14.26 -7.57 -23.40
N ARG A 411 15.15 -8.57 -23.34
CA ARG A 411 14.93 -9.91 -23.88
C ARG A 411 14.84 -10.91 -22.74
N ILE A 412 13.92 -11.85 -22.87
CA ILE A 412 13.82 -13.00 -21.98
C ILE A 412 13.79 -14.29 -22.78
N ASP A 413 14.53 -15.29 -22.30
CA ASP A 413 14.56 -16.64 -22.86
C ASP A 413 14.35 -17.66 -21.74
N PHE A 414 13.39 -18.56 -21.91
CA PHE A 414 13.12 -19.67 -21.00
C PHE A 414 13.86 -20.91 -21.46
N TYR A 415 14.56 -21.58 -20.54
CA TYR A 415 15.36 -22.75 -20.85
C TYR A 415 14.82 -24.00 -20.15
N ASP A 416 14.83 -25.12 -20.87
CA ASP A 416 14.63 -26.44 -20.28
C ASP A 416 15.87 -26.91 -19.48
N PHE A 417 15.76 -28.08 -18.85
CA PHE A 417 16.87 -28.68 -18.09
C PHE A 417 18.09 -29.08 -18.93
N LYS A 418 17.92 -29.19 -20.26
CA LYS A 418 19.00 -29.50 -21.22
C LYS A 418 19.70 -28.24 -21.73
N GLY A 419 19.20 -27.06 -21.37
CA GLY A 419 19.72 -25.78 -21.85
C GLY A 419 19.18 -25.35 -23.21
N ASN A 420 18.10 -25.95 -23.70
CA ASN A 420 17.42 -25.48 -24.92
C ASN A 420 16.47 -24.33 -24.58
N VAL A 421 16.40 -23.34 -25.46
CA VAL A 421 15.36 -22.29 -25.38
C VAL A 421 14.02 -22.91 -25.78
N ILE A 422 13.03 -22.81 -24.90
CA ILE A 422 11.66 -23.34 -25.11
C ILE A 422 10.60 -22.24 -25.13
N GLY A 423 11.00 -20.99 -25.01
CA GLY A 423 10.14 -19.82 -25.15
C GLY A 423 10.92 -18.53 -25.00
N SER A 424 10.48 -17.47 -25.67
CA SER A 424 11.16 -16.16 -25.66
C SER A 424 10.19 -15.01 -25.70
N SER A 425 10.61 -13.85 -25.19
CA SER A 425 9.93 -12.57 -25.42
C SER A 425 10.96 -11.46 -25.54
N ILE A 426 10.71 -10.49 -26.41
CA ILE A 426 11.60 -9.35 -26.64
C ILE A 426 10.79 -8.06 -26.69
N LYS A 427 11.27 -7.04 -25.98
CA LYS A 427 10.69 -5.69 -25.96
C LYS A 427 11.72 -4.69 -26.41
N THR A 428 11.59 -4.30 -27.67
CA THR A 428 12.51 -3.41 -28.37
C THR A 428 12.27 -1.95 -27.99
N VAL A 429 13.35 -1.20 -27.86
CA VAL A 429 13.39 0.23 -27.65
C VAL A 429 14.26 0.83 -28.75
N THR A 430 13.62 1.60 -29.63
CA THR A 430 14.28 2.47 -30.61
C THR A 430 14.47 3.87 -29.99
N ALA A 431 14.92 4.89 -30.72
CA ALA A 431 15.38 6.16 -30.13
C ALA A 431 14.35 6.80 -29.15
N VAL A 432 14.60 6.65 -27.83
CA VAL A 432 13.83 7.29 -26.76
C VAL A 432 14.78 8.13 -25.91
N THR A 433 14.68 9.46 -26.04
CA THR A 433 15.57 10.42 -25.37
C THR A 433 15.27 10.61 -23.88
N ASP A 434 14.13 10.12 -23.40
CA ASP A 434 13.73 10.11 -22.00
C ASP A 434 13.52 8.67 -21.49
N TRP A 435 13.46 8.48 -20.17
CA TRP A 435 13.27 7.16 -19.56
C TRP A 435 11.93 6.55 -19.93
N THR A 436 11.96 5.33 -20.45
CA THR A 436 10.78 4.54 -20.77
C THR A 436 10.87 3.15 -20.17
N GLN A 437 9.85 2.82 -19.39
CA GLN A 437 9.66 1.47 -18.88
C GLN A 437 9.30 0.50 -20.02
N VAL A 438 10.04 -0.61 -20.08
CA VAL A 438 9.71 -1.84 -20.80
C VAL A 438 9.38 -2.93 -19.81
N TRP A 439 8.51 -3.86 -20.19
CA TRP A 439 8.08 -4.94 -19.31
C TRP A 439 7.71 -6.21 -20.06
N VAL A 440 7.81 -7.34 -19.37
CA VAL A 440 7.27 -8.63 -19.80
C VAL A 440 6.45 -9.23 -18.67
N TYR A 441 5.18 -9.52 -18.96
CA TYR A 441 4.27 -10.20 -18.04
C TYR A 441 3.69 -11.41 -18.76
N THR A 442 4.11 -12.61 -18.35
CA THR A 442 3.74 -13.84 -19.05
C THR A 442 3.77 -15.04 -18.12
N LYS A 443 3.23 -16.17 -18.59
CA LYS A 443 3.32 -17.45 -17.89
C LYS A 443 4.64 -18.14 -18.24
N VAL A 444 5.34 -18.66 -17.23
CA VAL A 444 6.52 -19.49 -17.43
C VAL A 444 6.12 -20.78 -18.17
N PRO A 445 6.74 -21.10 -19.33
CA PRO A 445 6.42 -22.31 -20.08
C PRO A 445 6.57 -23.60 -19.25
N ASN A 446 5.72 -24.58 -19.51
CA ASN A 446 5.87 -25.90 -18.90
C ASN A 446 7.22 -26.51 -19.28
N GLY A 447 7.97 -27.01 -18.30
CA GLY A 447 9.30 -27.60 -18.50
C GLY A 447 10.48 -26.61 -18.41
N ALA A 448 10.22 -25.31 -18.24
CA ALA A 448 11.28 -24.33 -18.01
C ALA A 448 11.85 -24.47 -16.59
N VAL A 449 13.18 -24.49 -16.45
CA VAL A 449 13.84 -24.54 -15.14
C VAL A 449 14.56 -23.24 -14.80
N LYS A 450 14.85 -22.41 -15.81
CA LYS A 450 15.47 -21.11 -15.66
C LYS A 450 14.97 -20.13 -16.72
N VAL A 451 15.01 -18.85 -16.38
CA VAL A 451 14.80 -17.72 -17.29
C VAL A 451 16.09 -16.92 -17.37
N ARG A 452 16.49 -16.56 -18.59
CA ARG A 452 17.53 -15.58 -18.84
C ARG A 452 16.87 -14.23 -19.03
N VAL A 453 17.26 -13.24 -18.23
CA VAL A 453 16.85 -11.85 -18.40
C VAL A 453 18.04 -11.10 -18.97
N GLN A 454 17.86 -10.50 -20.14
CA GLN A 454 18.95 -9.96 -20.94
C GLN A 454 18.66 -8.52 -21.39
N GLU A 455 19.66 -7.66 -21.19
CA GLU A 455 19.82 -6.40 -21.89
C GLU A 455 20.43 -6.73 -23.25
N TYR A 456 19.62 -6.69 -24.29
CA TYR A 456 19.99 -7.14 -25.62
C TYR A 456 20.20 -5.94 -26.55
N TYR A 457 21.28 -5.97 -27.32
CA TYR A 457 21.62 -4.93 -28.28
C TYR A 457 21.86 -5.58 -29.63
N ASN A 458 21.04 -5.23 -30.61
CA ASN A 458 21.10 -5.79 -31.96
C ASN A 458 21.62 -4.74 -32.92
N ASP A 459 22.81 -4.98 -33.48
CA ASP A 459 23.43 -4.08 -34.47
C ASP A 459 23.43 -2.61 -34.02
N PHE A 460 23.62 -2.42 -32.71
CA PHE A 460 23.32 -1.17 -32.03
C PHE A 460 24.49 -0.19 -32.13
N ILE A 461 24.23 0.99 -32.71
CA ILE A 461 25.13 2.14 -32.67
C ILE A 461 24.42 3.30 -31.96
N GLY A 462 24.97 3.71 -30.83
CA GLY A 462 24.40 4.73 -29.96
C GLY A 462 24.81 4.55 -28.50
N THR A 463 24.09 5.19 -27.59
CA THR A 463 24.27 5.02 -26.14
C THR A 463 22.96 4.62 -25.49
N ALA A 464 22.96 3.53 -24.73
CA ALA A 464 21.80 3.03 -24.02
C ALA A 464 22.07 2.92 -22.52
N TYR A 465 21.04 3.19 -21.74
CA TYR A 465 21.02 3.10 -20.29
C TYR A 465 19.87 2.20 -19.85
N PHE A 466 20.16 1.28 -18.94
CA PHE A 466 19.21 0.40 -18.28
C PHE A 466 19.23 0.68 -16.76
N SER A 467 18.07 0.87 -16.15
CA SER A 467 17.89 1.10 -14.71
C SER A 467 16.68 0.35 -14.15
N ASN A 468 16.68 0.09 -12.84
CA ASN A 468 15.57 -0.49 -12.07
C ASN A 468 15.00 -1.79 -12.69
N GLU A 469 15.88 -2.68 -13.15
CA GLU A 469 15.49 -3.96 -13.72
C GLU A 469 15.01 -4.87 -12.60
N ASN A 470 13.74 -5.23 -12.59
CA ASN A 470 13.18 -6.08 -11.55
C ASN A 470 12.49 -7.30 -12.13
N VAL A 471 12.64 -8.41 -11.43
CA VAL A 471 12.09 -9.71 -11.77
C VAL A 471 11.33 -10.23 -10.56
N TRP A 472 10.05 -10.50 -10.77
CA TRP A 472 9.12 -11.01 -9.79
C TRP A 472 8.43 -12.27 -10.30
N PHE A 473 8.33 -13.27 -9.42
CA PHE A 473 7.56 -14.50 -9.66
C PHE A 473 6.32 -14.50 -8.78
N HIS A 474 5.21 -14.98 -9.34
CA HIS A 474 3.89 -15.04 -8.69
C HIS A 474 3.49 -16.46 -8.34
#